data_AF-A0A1G4R5P2-F1
#
_entry.id   AF-A0A1G4R5P2-F1
#
_cell.length_a   1.000
_cell.length_b   1.000
_cell.length_c   1.000
_cell.angle_alpha   90.00
_cell.angle_beta   90.00
_cell.angle_gamma   90.00
#
_symmetry.space_group_name_H-M   'P 1'
#
loop_
_entity.id
_entity.type
_entity.pdbx_description
1 polymer ?
#
loop_
_entity_poly.entity_id
_entity_poly.type
_entity_poly.pdbx_seq_one_letter_code
_entity_poly.pdbx_strand_id
1 'polypeptide(L)'
;MIDYIFDKDHNEYAKIEYRHSEDKEYYCTGEILEYAIPGELSNLINEYTELVNGMCLSLLDDVEEKIYSYGLKLRDANVSIFRPEITNERVIDFFTKYPTARGFVDKYGD
;
A
#
# COMPACT_ATOMS: atom_id res chain seq x y z
N MET A 1 -6.44 14.76 2.87
CA MET A 1 -6.69 14.21 4.22
C MET A 1 -5.35 13.84 4.81
N ILE A 2 -5.08 14.17 6.07
CA ILE A 2 -3.83 13.79 6.74
C ILE A 2 -4.10 12.56 7.59
N ASP A 3 -3.24 11.54 7.48
CA ASP A 3 -3.35 10.29 8.23
C ASP A 3 -1.96 9.63 8.36
N TYR A 4 -1.90 8.52 9.08
CA TYR A 4 -0.70 7.80 9.42
C TYR A 4 -0.79 6.36 8.96
N ILE A 5 0.26 5.90 8.27
CA ILE A 5 0.44 4.51 7.89
C ILE A 5 1.04 3.77 9.08
N PHE A 6 0.39 2.70 9.49
CA PHE A 6 0.85 1.84 10.57
C PHE A 6 0.64 0.37 10.22
N ASP A 7 1.39 -0.50 10.89
CA ASP A 7 1.28 -1.96 10.76
C ASP A 7 0.37 -2.57 11.84
N LYS A 8 0.12 -3.87 11.78
CA LYS A 8 -0.71 -4.59 12.78
C LYS A 8 -0.20 -4.49 14.23
N ASP A 9 1.11 -4.31 14.41
CA ASP A 9 1.78 -4.15 15.70
C ASP A 9 1.81 -2.67 16.17
N HIS A 10 1.12 -1.77 15.46
CA HIS A 10 1.00 -0.34 15.76
C HIS A 10 2.30 0.47 15.64
N ASN A 11 3.27 -0.02 14.86
CA ASN A 11 4.42 0.80 14.48
C ASN A 11 3.99 1.78 13.39
N GLU A 12 4.29 3.06 13.60
CA GLU A 12 4.04 4.12 12.63
C GLU A 12 5.17 4.15 11.60
N TYR A 13 4.82 4.08 10.32
CA TYR A 13 5.77 4.04 9.22
C TYR A 13 5.77 5.31 8.37
N ALA A 14 4.65 6.01 8.27
CA ALA A 14 4.64 7.27 7.55
C ALA A 14 3.49 8.15 8.00
N LYS A 15 3.69 9.45 7.92
CA LYS A 15 2.60 10.43 7.91
C LYS A 15 2.38 10.89 6.49
N ILE A 16 1.13 10.88 6.04
CA ILE A 16 0.79 11.18 4.65
C ILE A 16 -0.32 12.22 4.56
N GLU A 17 -0.28 13.06 3.54
CA GLU A 17 -1.44 13.80 3.06
C GLU A 17 -1.93 13.16 1.76
N TYR A 18 -3.11 12.52 1.78
CA TYR A 18 -3.64 11.80 0.62
C TYR A 18 -5.02 12.30 0.20
N ARG A 19 -5.39 11.95 -1.03
CA ARG A 19 -6.72 12.17 -1.60
C ARG A 19 -7.18 10.92 -2.37
N HIS A 20 -8.48 10.69 -2.37
CA HIS A 20 -9.07 9.72 -3.29
C HIS A 20 -8.98 10.25 -4.72
N SER A 21 -8.71 9.36 -5.67
CA SER A 21 -8.82 9.67 -7.09
C SER A 21 -10.28 9.71 -7.51
N GLU A 22 -10.61 10.67 -8.38
CA GLU A 22 -11.94 10.80 -8.96
C GLU A 22 -12.19 9.77 -10.09
N ASP A 23 -11.11 9.29 -10.71
CA ASP A 23 -11.15 8.40 -11.88
C ASP A 23 -11.06 6.90 -11.52
N LYS A 24 -10.57 6.57 -10.32
CA LYS A 24 -10.28 5.20 -9.90
C LYS A 24 -10.90 4.90 -8.53
N GLU A 25 -11.83 3.95 -8.51
CA GLU A 25 -12.51 3.52 -7.28
C GLU A 25 -11.51 2.97 -6.26
N TYR A 26 -11.65 3.41 -5.00
CA TYR A 26 -10.78 3.06 -3.86
C TYR A 26 -9.30 3.39 -4.00
N TYR A 27 -8.89 4.07 -5.06
CA TYR A 27 -7.50 4.47 -5.25
C TYR A 27 -7.22 5.81 -4.56
N CYS A 28 -6.06 5.88 -3.92
CA CYS A 28 -5.56 7.05 -3.23
C CYS A 28 -4.17 7.39 -3.74
N THR A 29 -3.89 8.69 -3.80
CA THR A 29 -2.56 9.22 -4.05
C THR A 29 -2.26 10.25 -2.97
N GLY A 30 -1.03 10.29 -2.48
CA GLY A 30 -0.64 11.18 -1.40
C GLY A 30 0.83 11.53 -1.35
N GLU A 31 1.12 12.61 -0.64
CA GLU A 31 2.47 13.05 -0.30
C GLU A 31 2.86 12.50 1.08
N ILE A 32 4.07 11.97 1.19
CA ILE A 32 4.67 11.54 2.46
C ILE A 32 5.27 12.77 3.13
N LEU A 33 4.69 13.15 4.26
CA LEU A 33 5.13 14.27 5.09
C LEU A 33 6.26 13.85 6.06
N GLU A 34 6.19 12.63 6.58
CA GLU A 34 7.21 12.03 7.45
C GLU A 34 7.44 10.59 7.02
N TYR A 35 8.69 10.23 6.71
CA TYR A 35 9.07 8.91 6.22
C TYR A 35 9.82 8.12 7.31
N ALA A 36 9.23 6.99 7.71
CA ALA A 36 9.80 6.05 8.68
C ALA A 36 9.58 4.58 8.24
N ILE A 37 9.30 4.35 6.95
CA ILE A 37 9.07 3.03 6.40
C ILE A 37 10.38 2.23 6.51
N PRO A 38 10.36 1.03 7.14
CA PRO A 38 11.58 0.25 7.30
C PRO A 38 12.10 -0.20 5.94
N GLY A 39 13.42 -0.27 5.79
CA GLY A 39 14.07 -0.63 4.53
C GLY A 39 13.60 -1.98 3.97
N GLU A 40 13.28 -2.94 4.84
CA GLU A 40 12.72 -4.22 4.42
C GLU A 40 11.36 -4.06 3.72
N LEU A 41 10.43 -3.30 4.31
CA LEU A 41 9.12 -3.04 3.71
C LEU A 41 9.24 -2.21 2.43
N SER A 42 10.10 -1.19 2.43
CA SER A 42 10.37 -0.38 1.23
C SER A 42 10.89 -1.24 0.07
N ASN A 43 11.82 -2.16 0.37
CA ASN A 43 12.33 -3.12 -0.63
C ASN A 43 11.25 -4.06 -1.15
N LEU A 44 10.37 -4.58 -0.27
CA LEU A 44 9.25 -5.42 -0.70
C LEU A 44 8.30 -4.67 -1.63
N ILE A 45 7.99 -3.41 -1.31
CA ILE A 45 7.12 -2.54 -2.14
C ILE A 45 7.75 -2.27 -3.51
N ASN A 46 9.05 -2.00 -3.55
CA ASN A 46 9.77 -1.82 -4.81
C ASN A 46 9.81 -3.11 -5.64
N GLU A 47 10.12 -4.25 -5.00
CA GLU A 47 10.13 -5.57 -5.64
C GLU A 47 8.75 -5.91 -6.23
N TYR A 48 7.67 -5.65 -5.48
CA TYR A 48 6.30 -5.80 -5.99
C TYR A 48 6.07 -4.97 -7.25
N THR A 49 6.44 -3.68 -7.21
CA THR A 49 6.28 -2.76 -8.34
C THR A 49 7.06 -3.23 -9.57
N GLU A 50 8.30 -3.69 -9.38
CA GLU A 50 9.13 -4.22 -10.47
C GLU A 50 8.54 -5.52 -11.06
N LEU A 51 8.02 -6.43 -10.23
CA LEU A 51 7.39 -7.67 -10.67
C LEU A 51 6.11 -7.42 -11.47
N VAL A 52 5.26 -6.50 -11.02
CA VAL A 52 4.06 -6.08 -11.76
C VAL A 52 4.45 -5.50 -13.13
N ASN A 53 5.41 -4.58 -13.16
CA ASN A 53 5.87 -3.95 -14.40
C ASN A 53 6.55 -4.95 -15.35
N GLY A 54 7.26 -5.93 -14.80
CA GLY A 54 7.90 -7.01 -15.56
C GLY A 54 6.96 -8.13 -15.99
N MET A 55 5.68 -8.09 -15.60
CA MET A 55 4.70 -9.17 -15.80
C MET A 55 5.17 -10.53 -15.24
N CYS A 56 5.98 -10.53 -14.20
CA CYS A 56 6.54 -11.73 -13.55
C CYS A 56 5.58 -12.25 -12.46
N LEU A 57 4.43 -12.77 -12.88
CA LEU A 57 3.35 -13.18 -11.97
C LEU A 57 3.73 -14.35 -11.04
N SER A 58 4.68 -15.21 -11.41
CA SER A 58 5.05 -16.39 -10.62
C SER A 58 5.72 -16.08 -9.29
N LEU A 59 6.30 -14.88 -9.14
CA LEU A 59 6.93 -14.41 -7.90
C LEU A 59 6.08 -13.37 -7.17
N LEU A 60 5.00 -12.92 -7.80
CA LEU A 60 4.19 -11.82 -7.30
C LEU A 60 3.45 -12.20 -6.03
N ASP A 61 2.89 -13.42 -6.00
CA ASP A 61 2.10 -13.92 -4.87
C ASP A 61 2.91 -13.96 -3.56
N ASP A 62 4.18 -14.39 -3.61
CA ASP A 62 5.07 -14.45 -2.44
C ASP A 62 5.38 -13.06 -1.88
N VAL A 63 5.57 -12.07 -2.75
CA VAL A 63 5.88 -10.69 -2.33
C VAL A 63 4.63 -10.01 -1.79
N GLU A 64 3.48 -10.21 -2.45
CA GLU A 64 2.19 -9.74 -1.97
C GLU A 64 1.89 -10.29 -0.57
N GLU A 65 2.04 -11.59 -0.36
CA GLU A 65 1.81 -12.21 0.96
C GLU A 65 2.69 -11.58 2.05
N LYS A 66 3.97 -11.33 1.75
CA LYS A 66 4.89 -10.66 2.68
C LYS A 66 4.44 -9.24 3.00
N ILE A 67 4.10 -8.42 2.00
CA ILE A 67 3.59 -7.05 2.23
C ILE A 67 2.32 -7.09 3.09
N TYR A 68 1.36 -7.96 2.76
CA TYR A 68 0.10 -8.06 3.50
C TYR A 68 0.27 -8.63 4.90
N SER A 69 1.35 -9.36 5.18
CA SER A 69 1.68 -9.84 6.53
C SER A 69 1.98 -8.70 7.53
N TYR A 70 2.37 -7.52 7.04
CA TYR A 70 2.51 -6.29 7.86
C TYR A 70 1.14 -5.73 8.27
N GLY A 71 0.08 -6.03 7.53
CA GLY A 71 -1.27 -5.57 7.85
C GLY A 71 -1.42 -4.05 7.81
N LEU A 72 -0.80 -3.41 6.81
CA LEU A 72 -0.74 -1.95 6.66
C LEU A 72 -2.13 -1.30 6.63
N LYS A 73 -2.30 -0.22 7.40
CA LYS A 73 -3.54 0.53 7.53
C LYS A 73 -3.31 2.03 7.69
N LEU A 74 -4.34 2.81 7.39
CA LEU A 74 -4.49 4.20 7.78
C LEU A 74 -5.13 4.28 9.17
N ARG A 75 -4.49 5.01 10.09
CA ARG A 75 -4.84 5.01 11.52
C ARG A 75 -6.19 5.66 11.79
N ASP A 76 -6.37 6.89 11.32
CA ASP A 76 -7.53 7.70 11.63
C ASP A 76 -8.74 7.29 10.78
N ALA A 77 -8.52 6.93 9.51
CA ALA A 77 -9.55 6.37 8.64
C ALA A 77 -9.90 4.90 8.95
N ASN A 78 -9.02 4.17 9.65
CA ASN A 78 -9.15 2.75 9.95
C ASN A 78 -9.42 1.87 8.71
N VAL A 79 -8.72 2.16 7.61
CA VAL A 79 -8.81 1.42 6.34
C VAL A 79 -7.50 0.72 6.02
N SER A 80 -7.59 -0.46 5.41
CA SER A 80 -6.41 -1.21 4.94
C SER A 80 -5.77 -0.55 3.73
N ILE A 81 -4.46 -0.72 3.60
CA ILE A 81 -3.68 -0.27 2.44
C ILE A 81 -3.33 -1.50 1.60
N PHE A 82 -3.68 -1.45 0.33
CA PHE A 82 -3.39 -2.50 -0.64
C PHE A 82 -2.57 -1.97 -1.80
N ARG A 83 -1.68 -2.82 -2.32
CA ARG A 83 -0.78 -2.52 -3.45
C ARG A 83 -0.13 -1.14 -3.32
N PRO A 84 0.56 -0.86 -2.20
CA PRO A 84 1.28 0.40 -2.05
C PRO A 84 2.38 0.50 -3.11
N GLU A 85 2.57 1.70 -3.65
CA GLU A 85 3.70 2.07 -4.50
C GLU A 85 4.29 3.35 -3.92
N ILE A 86 5.63 3.40 -3.78
CA ILE A 86 6.33 4.56 -3.23
C ILE A 86 7.30 5.10 -4.26
N THR A 87 7.14 6.37 -4.62
CA THR A 87 8.02 7.03 -5.59
C THR A 87 8.88 8.08 -4.89
N ASN A 88 10.21 7.93 -4.99
CA ASN A 88 11.22 8.84 -4.44
C ASN A 88 11.02 9.17 -2.95
N GLU A 89 10.48 8.24 -2.16
CA GLU A 89 10.21 8.41 -0.72
C GLU A 89 9.30 9.62 -0.38
N ARG A 90 8.60 10.16 -1.39
CA ARG A 90 7.80 11.39 -1.28
C ARG A 90 6.36 11.20 -1.69
N VAL A 91 6.09 10.29 -2.63
CA VAL A 91 4.75 10.03 -3.13
C VAL A 91 4.40 8.60 -2.78
N ILE A 92 3.18 8.39 -2.30
CA ILE A 92 2.59 7.07 -2.12
C ILE A 92 1.26 6.96 -2.83
N ASP A 93 1.11 5.86 -3.56
CA ASP A 93 -0.11 5.47 -4.23
C ASP A 93 -0.57 4.13 -3.66
N PHE A 94 -1.86 3.97 -3.42
CA PHE A 94 -2.40 2.76 -2.82
C PHE A 94 -3.90 2.62 -3.05
N PHE A 95 -4.44 1.43 -2.76
CA PHE A 95 -5.87 1.19 -2.72
C PHE A 95 -6.36 0.97 -1.29
N THR A 96 -7.58 1.43 -1.00
CA THR A 96 -8.27 1.16 0.29
C THR A 96 -9.10 -0.13 0.26
N LYS A 97 -9.22 -0.78 -0.91
CA LYS A 97 -9.75 -2.12 -1.10
C LYS A 97 -8.87 -2.91 -2.05
N TYR A 98 -8.76 -4.22 -1.87
CA TYR A 98 -7.93 -5.06 -2.71
C TYR A 98 -8.58 -5.26 -4.09
N PRO A 99 -7.94 -4.84 -5.19
CA PRO A 99 -8.47 -5.03 -6.54
C PRO A 99 -8.30 -6.49 -6.99
N THR A 100 -9.37 -7.06 -7.53
CA THR A 100 -9.43 -8.42 -8.09
C THR A 100 -9.99 -8.38 -9.51
N ALA A 101 -9.90 -9.51 -10.23
CA ALA A 101 -10.53 -9.65 -11.55
C ALA A 101 -12.07 -9.48 -11.53
N ARG A 102 -12.72 -9.53 -10.34
CA ARG A 102 -14.17 -9.44 -10.18
C ARG A 102 -14.65 -8.15 -9.49
N GLY A 103 -13.74 -7.21 -9.21
CA GLY A 103 -14.06 -5.98 -8.50
C GLY A 103 -13.12 -5.76 -7.31
N PHE A 104 -13.64 -5.36 -6.16
CA PHE A 104 -12.84 -5.01 -4.99
C PHE A 104 -13.33 -5.78 -3.75
N VAL A 105 -12.38 -6.24 -2.92
CA VAL A 105 -12.65 -6.93 -1.66
C VAL A 105 -11.98 -6.21 -0.49
N ASP A 106 -12.54 -6.36 0.70
CA ASP A 106 -12.04 -5.69 1.92
C ASP A 106 -10.80 -6.38 2.51
N LYS A 107 -10.45 -7.58 2.03
CA LYS A 107 -9.34 -8.39 2.54
C LYS A 107 -8.60 -9.11 1.41
N TYR A 108 -7.29 -9.20 1.54
CA TYR A 108 -6.47 -10.06 0.68
C TYR A 108 -6.79 -11.53 0.96
N GLY A 109 -6.98 -12.33 -0.10
CA GLY A 109 -7.29 -13.77 -0.01
C GLY A 109 -8.78 -14.14 0.13
N ASP A 110 -9.69 -13.16 0.05
CA ASP A 110 -11.16 -13.37 0.04
C ASP A 110 -11.71 -13.63 -1.38
#